data_AF-A0A7V3SMX1-F1
#
_entry.id   AF-A0A7V3SMX1-F1
#
_cell.length_a   1.000
_cell.length_b   1.000
_cell.length_c   1.000
_cell.angle_alpha   90.00
_cell.angle_beta   90.00
_cell.angle_gamma   90.00
#
_symmetry.space_group_name_H-M   'P 1'
#
loop_
_entity.id
_entity.type
_entity.pdbx_description
1 polymer ?
#
loop_
_entity_poly.entity_id
_entity_poly.type
_entity_poly.pdbx_seq_one_letter_code
_entity_poly.pdbx_strand_id
1 'polypeptide(L)'
;MRWLFVVVLCLLPAFATPSGEPQMRAIWVDGFNEGIKTPEQVDTLLARVRQAGLNAVVVQVRKSADAYYNSHYEPRASDIAEGFDPLAYLIQKAHGEKPYIQVHTWLNTCAVGRNRHPRSLQSRFPDYLSLSDMGEDYDGEATKIDPGHPGAADWTFRTYLDVIRHYDVDGIHFDFVRYGGERWGYNPVSVQRYNERRGRPEGFPFFKSERFKQWRRDQVTALVRKTYLYAWTVNPKVLVSAATITWGNGPET
;
A
#
# COMPACT_ATOMS: atom_id res chain seq x y z
N MET A 1 6.17 -46.10 -61.99
CA MET A 1 6.42 -45.51 -60.65
C MET A 1 5.43 -44.38 -60.41
N ARG A 2 4.43 -44.59 -59.55
CA ARG A 2 3.49 -43.55 -59.10
C ARG A 2 3.94 -43.08 -57.73
N TRP A 3 4.24 -41.80 -57.59
CA TRP A 3 4.56 -41.18 -56.30
C TRP A 3 3.27 -40.70 -55.64
N LEU A 4 2.94 -41.25 -54.47
CA LEU A 4 1.89 -40.71 -53.60
C LEU A 4 2.52 -39.62 -52.72
N PHE A 5 2.01 -38.39 -52.83
CA PHE A 5 2.26 -37.34 -51.85
C PHE A 5 1.22 -37.47 -50.74
N VAL A 6 1.69 -37.77 -49.53
CA VAL A 6 0.87 -37.69 -48.31
C VAL A 6 1.05 -36.29 -47.73
N VAL A 7 -0.03 -35.50 -47.72
CA VAL A 7 -0.09 -34.23 -47.00
C VAL A 7 -0.50 -34.53 -45.56
N VAL A 8 0.42 -34.34 -44.62
CA VAL A 8 0.12 -34.40 -43.19
C VAL A 8 -0.45 -33.05 -42.78
N LEU A 9 -1.76 -33.01 -42.49
CA LEU A 9 -2.43 -31.82 -41.98
C LEU A 9 -2.12 -31.70 -40.48
N CYS A 10 -1.15 -30.84 -40.12
CA CYS A 10 -0.92 -30.47 -38.72
C CYS A 10 -2.04 -29.54 -38.24
N LEU A 11 -3.03 -30.10 -37.55
CA LEU A 11 -4.03 -29.32 -36.81
C LEU A 11 -3.34 -28.69 -35.59
N LEU A 12 -2.93 -27.42 -35.72
CA LEU A 12 -2.51 -26.62 -34.58
C LEU A 12 -3.75 -26.26 -33.74
N PRO A 13 -3.73 -26.45 -32.41
CA PRO A 13 -4.83 -26.02 -31.56
C PRO A 13 -4.95 -24.49 -31.64
N ALA A 14 -6.11 -24.02 -32.08
CA ALA A 14 -6.45 -22.61 -32.06
C ALA A 14 -6.61 -22.16 -30.61
N PHE A 15 -5.60 -21.50 -30.05
CA PHE A 15 -5.74 -20.80 -28.78
C PHE A 15 -6.65 -19.60 -29.02
N ALA A 16 -7.87 -19.66 -28.50
CA ALA A 16 -8.76 -18.50 -28.44
C ALA A 16 -8.01 -17.39 -27.68
N THR A 17 -7.67 -16.32 -28.40
CA THR A 17 -7.14 -15.12 -27.77
C THR A 17 -8.29 -14.52 -26.95
N PRO A 18 -8.11 -14.27 -25.64
CA PRO A 18 -9.15 -13.64 -24.85
C PRO A 18 -9.55 -12.32 -25.53
N SER A 19 -10.79 -12.23 -25.99
CA SER A 19 -11.31 -11.04 -26.65
C SER A 19 -11.68 -10.02 -25.59
N GLY A 20 -10.92 -8.92 -25.52
CA GLY A 20 -11.19 -7.78 -24.63
C GLY A 20 -9.91 -7.16 -24.09
N GLU A 21 -9.97 -5.87 -23.76
CA GLU A 21 -8.90 -5.20 -23.03
C GLU A 21 -8.65 -5.92 -21.69
N PRO A 22 -7.40 -6.07 -21.24
CA PRO A 22 -7.09 -6.64 -19.93
C PRO A 22 -7.84 -5.87 -18.82
N GLN A 23 -8.67 -6.57 -18.04
CA GLN A 23 -9.41 -5.99 -16.92
C GLN A 23 -8.88 -6.51 -15.59
N MET A 24 -8.70 -5.62 -14.61
CA MET A 24 -8.48 -5.99 -13.22
C MET A 24 -9.83 -6.22 -12.54
N ARG A 25 -10.03 -7.45 -12.05
CA ARG A 25 -11.19 -7.86 -11.25
C ARG A 25 -10.68 -8.23 -9.88
N ALA A 26 -10.71 -7.27 -8.98
CA ALA A 26 -10.06 -7.36 -7.68
C ALA A 26 -11.04 -7.35 -6.51
N ILE A 27 -10.59 -7.86 -5.37
CA ILE A 27 -11.23 -7.69 -4.07
C ILE A 27 -10.24 -7.08 -3.08
N TRP A 28 -10.72 -6.15 -2.25
CA TRP A 28 -9.96 -5.65 -1.10
C TRP A 28 -10.12 -6.60 0.07
N VAL A 29 -9.01 -7.00 0.67
CA VAL A 29 -8.96 -7.92 1.81
C VAL A 29 -8.37 -7.16 2.98
N ASP A 30 -9.23 -6.74 3.92
CA ASP A 30 -8.81 -5.97 5.08
C ASP A 30 -8.11 -6.84 6.14
N GLY A 31 -7.26 -6.22 6.96
CA GLY A 31 -6.54 -6.89 8.04
C GLY A 31 -7.30 -6.93 9.37
N PHE A 32 -8.56 -6.50 9.41
CA PHE A 32 -9.40 -6.53 10.61
C PHE A 32 -10.17 -7.86 10.69
N ASN A 33 -10.67 -8.36 9.57
CA ASN A 33 -11.44 -9.60 9.46
C ASN A 33 -10.57 -10.82 9.13
N GLU A 34 -11.20 -11.99 9.01
CA GLU A 34 -10.54 -13.17 8.43
C GLU A 34 -10.06 -12.88 7.01
N GLY A 35 -8.88 -13.40 6.64
CA GLY A 35 -8.35 -13.20 5.31
C GLY A 35 -7.06 -13.95 5.10
N ILE A 36 -5.99 -13.51 5.77
CA ILE A 36 -4.64 -14.08 5.58
C ILE A 36 -3.97 -14.51 6.88
N LYS A 37 -4.68 -14.61 8.00
CA LYS A 37 -4.05 -14.78 9.32
C LYS A 37 -3.53 -16.20 9.56
N THR A 38 -4.06 -17.18 8.83
CA THR A 38 -3.65 -18.59 8.86
C THR A 38 -3.60 -19.17 7.43
N PRO A 39 -2.94 -20.31 7.20
CA PRO A 39 -2.96 -21.00 5.91
C PRO A 39 -4.38 -21.30 5.41
N GLU A 40 -5.28 -21.74 6.29
CA GLU A 40 -6.65 -22.12 5.94
C GLU A 40 -7.47 -20.91 5.47
N GLN A 41 -7.24 -19.74 6.07
CA GLN A 41 -7.88 -18.50 5.64
C GLN A 41 -7.40 -18.10 4.23
N VAL A 42 -6.09 -18.20 3.96
CA VAL A 42 -5.52 -17.91 2.64
C VAL A 42 -6.09 -18.87 1.58
N ASP A 43 -6.14 -20.16 1.88
CA ASP A 43 -6.69 -21.17 0.97
C ASP A 43 -8.16 -20.90 0.66
N THR A 44 -8.95 -20.59 1.70
CA THR A 44 -10.37 -20.24 1.57
C THR A 44 -10.56 -18.96 0.75
N LEU A 45 -9.76 -17.93 1.00
CA LEU A 45 -9.78 -16.67 0.27
C LEU A 45 -9.53 -16.92 -1.22
N LEU A 46 -8.43 -17.59 -1.57
CA LEU A 46 -8.06 -17.83 -2.96
C LEU A 46 -9.06 -18.73 -3.69
N ALA A 47 -9.63 -19.74 -3.01
CA ALA A 47 -10.71 -20.54 -3.57
C ALA A 47 -11.92 -19.68 -3.96
N ARG A 48 -12.34 -18.75 -3.08
CA ARG A 48 -13.45 -17.81 -3.34
C ARG A 48 -13.13 -16.82 -4.46
N VAL A 49 -11.90 -16.28 -4.49
CA VAL A 49 -11.45 -15.36 -5.55
C VAL A 49 -11.55 -16.06 -6.92
N ARG A 50 -11.10 -17.32 -7.02
CA ARG A 50 -11.21 -18.11 -8.26
C ARG A 50 -12.66 -18.43 -8.61
N GLN A 51 -13.46 -18.85 -7.63
CA GLN A 51 -14.87 -19.15 -7.84
C GLN A 51 -15.65 -17.93 -8.37
N ALA A 52 -15.29 -16.74 -7.90
CA ALA A 52 -15.89 -15.48 -8.34
C ALA A 52 -15.32 -14.96 -9.69
N GLY A 53 -14.36 -15.66 -10.30
CA GLY A 53 -13.72 -15.24 -11.56
C GLY A 53 -12.85 -13.99 -11.43
N LEU A 54 -12.48 -13.61 -10.20
CA LEU A 54 -11.56 -12.51 -9.90
C LEU A 54 -10.12 -12.92 -10.24
N ASN A 55 -9.27 -11.95 -10.57
CA ASN A 55 -7.89 -12.17 -10.99
C ASN A 55 -6.85 -11.41 -10.15
N ALA A 56 -7.28 -10.69 -9.12
CA ALA A 56 -6.40 -9.96 -8.23
C ALA A 56 -6.96 -9.88 -6.80
N VAL A 57 -6.06 -9.78 -5.83
CA VAL A 57 -6.37 -9.41 -4.44
C VAL A 57 -5.58 -8.15 -4.08
N VAL A 58 -6.25 -7.18 -3.45
CA VAL A 58 -5.63 -6.00 -2.85
C VAL A 58 -5.67 -6.20 -1.34
N VAL A 59 -4.59 -6.73 -0.77
CA VAL A 59 -4.57 -7.29 0.58
C VAL A 59 -3.86 -6.38 1.57
N GLN A 60 -4.51 -6.04 2.68
CA GLN A 60 -3.93 -5.18 3.71
C GLN A 60 -2.82 -5.92 4.45
N VAL A 61 -1.56 -5.55 4.19
CA VAL A 61 -0.40 -6.15 4.84
C VAL A 61 0.24 -5.26 5.89
N ARG A 62 -0.20 -4.00 5.97
CA ARG A 62 0.13 -3.05 7.04
C ARG A 62 -1.10 -2.24 7.44
N LYS A 63 -1.58 -2.40 8.68
CA LYS A 63 -2.84 -1.81 9.16
C LYS A 63 -2.62 -0.68 10.17
N SER A 64 -2.01 -0.99 11.32
CA SER A 64 -1.74 -0.06 12.43
C SER A 64 -0.25 -0.11 12.81
N ALA A 65 0.63 0.09 11.82
CA ALA A 65 2.07 -0.13 11.98
C ALA A 65 2.38 -1.54 12.52
N ASP A 66 1.67 -2.53 11.99
CA ASP A 66 1.83 -3.96 12.22
C ASP A 66 1.85 -4.70 10.88
N ALA A 67 2.76 -5.66 10.74
CA ALA A 67 3.04 -6.33 9.49
C ALA A 67 2.43 -7.74 9.44
N TYR A 68 1.68 -8.00 8.37
CA TYR A 68 1.24 -9.34 7.95
C TYR A 68 2.25 -10.01 7.01
N TYR A 69 3.53 -9.70 7.22
CA TYR A 69 4.69 -10.26 6.52
C TYR A 69 5.91 -10.17 7.45
N ASN A 70 7.02 -10.81 7.11
CA ASN A 70 8.26 -10.74 7.89
C ASN A 70 8.97 -9.40 7.64
N SER A 71 8.51 -8.35 8.32
CA SER A 71 9.03 -7.00 8.15
C SER A 71 10.36 -6.77 8.88
N HIS A 72 11.23 -5.99 8.25
CA HIS A 72 12.44 -5.44 8.87
C HIS A 72 12.18 -4.13 9.63
N TYR A 73 11.01 -3.51 9.46
CA TYR A 73 10.67 -2.20 10.01
C TYR A 73 9.55 -2.30 11.03
N GLU A 74 8.44 -2.95 10.70
CA GLU A 74 7.25 -3.01 11.54
C GLU A 74 7.22 -4.27 12.42
N PRO A 75 6.65 -4.22 13.63
CA PRO A 75 6.35 -5.43 14.39
C PRO A 75 5.37 -6.31 13.62
N ARG A 76 5.46 -7.62 13.84
CA ARG A 76 4.48 -8.60 13.36
C ARG A 76 3.10 -8.32 13.97
N ALA A 77 2.04 -8.45 13.18
CA ALA A 77 0.69 -8.38 13.73
C ALA A 77 0.45 -9.53 14.70
N SER A 78 -0.25 -9.25 15.80
CA SER A 78 -0.40 -10.18 16.93
C SER A 78 -1.41 -11.29 16.69
N ASP A 79 -2.23 -11.18 15.64
CA ASP A 79 -3.33 -12.09 15.31
C ASP A 79 -2.99 -13.05 14.16
N ILE A 80 -1.71 -13.17 13.82
CA ILE A 80 -1.22 -14.12 12.82
C ILE A 80 -0.79 -15.41 13.52
N ALA A 81 -1.03 -16.56 12.87
CA ALA A 81 -0.52 -17.84 13.33
C ALA A 81 1.00 -17.80 13.61
N GLU A 82 1.43 -18.52 14.64
CA GLU A 82 2.84 -18.57 15.04
C GLU A 82 3.72 -19.15 13.92
N GLY A 83 4.88 -18.53 13.68
CA GLY A 83 5.83 -18.96 12.64
C GLY A 83 5.33 -18.79 11.19
N PHE A 84 4.11 -18.29 10.99
CA PHE A 84 3.51 -18.18 9.67
C PHE A 84 3.85 -16.84 9.02
N ASP A 85 4.23 -16.82 7.74
CA ASP A 85 4.35 -15.60 6.93
C ASP A 85 3.17 -15.49 5.95
N PRO A 86 2.12 -14.70 6.28
CA PRO A 86 0.91 -14.60 5.47
C PRO A 86 1.15 -14.17 4.03
N LEU A 87 1.97 -13.13 3.83
CA LEU A 87 2.21 -12.58 2.51
C LEU A 87 2.98 -13.57 1.64
N ALA A 88 4.01 -14.23 2.19
CA ALA A 88 4.75 -15.25 1.46
C ALA A 88 3.84 -16.41 1.02
N TYR A 89 3.02 -16.93 1.94
CA TYR A 89 2.13 -18.05 1.64
C TYR A 89 1.02 -17.65 0.64
N LEU A 90 0.44 -16.47 0.79
CA LEU A 90 -0.53 -15.92 -0.16
C LEU A 90 0.05 -15.84 -1.58
N ILE A 91 1.24 -15.26 -1.72
CA ILE A 91 1.93 -15.13 -3.02
C ILE A 91 2.18 -16.51 -3.62
N GLN A 92 2.76 -17.43 -2.85
CA GLN A 92 3.04 -18.79 -3.29
C GLN A 92 1.79 -19.47 -3.88
N LYS A 93 0.66 -19.38 -3.17
CA LYS A 93 -0.60 -20.03 -3.57
C LYS A 93 -1.32 -19.30 -4.71
N ALA A 94 -1.29 -17.98 -4.70
CA ALA A 94 -1.89 -17.16 -5.75
C ALA A 94 -1.18 -17.34 -7.10
N HIS A 95 0.15 -17.44 -7.07
CA HIS A 95 1.00 -17.55 -8.26
C HIS A 95 1.18 -19.00 -8.75
N GLY A 96 1.28 -19.95 -7.82
CA GLY A 96 1.56 -21.36 -8.11
C GLY A 96 0.37 -22.16 -8.65
N GLU A 97 -0.86 -21.67 -8.45
CA GLU A 97 -2.09 -22.35 -8.86
C GLU A 97 -2.77 -21.65 -10.04
N LYS A 98 -3.73 -22.33 -10.69
CA LYS A 98 -4.47 -21.81 -11.85
C LYS A 98 -5.95 -21.63 -11.56
N PRO A 99 -6.58 -20.52 -12.04
CA PRO A 99 -5.94 -19.37 -12.67
C PRO A 99 -5.01 -18.59 -11.71
N TYR A 100 -4.00 -17.94 -12.29
CA TYR A 100 -3.08 -17.05 -11.58
C TYR A 100 -3.85 -15.87 -10.99
N ILE A 101 -3.54 -15.50 -9.76
CA ILE A 101 -4.11 -14.34 -9.08
C ILE A 101 -2.99 -13.35 -8.76
N GLN A 102 -3.16 -12.10 -9.17
CA GLN A 102 -2.25 -11.02 -8.80
C GLN A 102 -2.37 -10.67 -7.33
N VAL A 103 -1.25 -10.44 -6.65
CA VAL A 103 -1.18 -10.00 -5.26
C VAL A 103 -0.69 -8.55 -5.21
N HIS A 104 -1.61 -7.66 -4.83
CA HIS A 104 -1.34 -6.23 -4.62
C HIS A 104 -1.34 -5.95 -3.11
N THR A 105 -0.24 -5.41 -2.60
CA THR A 105 -0.10 -5.16 -1.16
C THR A 105 -0.64 -3.78 -0.78
N TRP A 106 -1.69 -3.76 0.01
CA TRP A 106 -2.28 -2.56 0.59
C TRP A 106 -1.60 -2.22 1.91
N LEU A 107 -1.00 -1.03 1.97
CA LEU A 107 -0.38 -0.50 3.16
C LEU A 107 -1.05 0.81 3.55
N ASN A 108 -1.45 0.90 4.82
CA ASN A 108 -1.74 2.19 5.41
C ASN A 108 -0.45 3.02 5.44
N THR A 109 -0.46 4.18 4.78
CA THR A 109 0.75 4.98 4.52
C THR A 109 1.07 5.86 5.71
N CYS A 110 0.15 6.76 6.07
CA CYS A 110 0.32 7.65 7.21
C CYS A 110 -0.39 7.14 8.47
N ALA A 111 -1.46 6.35 8.33
CA ALA A 111 -2.16 5.79 9.48
C ALA A 111 -1.32 4.71 10.18
N VAL A 112 -1.16 4.87 11.49
CA VAL A 112 -0.42 3.93 12.37
C VAL A 112 -1.28 3.43 13.53
N GLY A 113 -2.50 3.94 13.66
CA GLY A 113 -3.44 3.54 14.71
C GLY A 113 -2.88 3.79 16.11
N ARG A 114 -3.52 3.21 17.13
CA ARG A 114 -3.10 3.37 18.54
C ARG A 114 -2.20 2.23 19.03
N ASN A 115 -1.47 1.56 18.13
CA ASN A 115 -0.61 0.43 18.48
C ASN A 115 0.48 0.84 19.48
N ARG A 116 0.45 0.24 20.69
CA ARG A 116 1.40 0.50 21.78
C ARG A 116 2.54 -0.53 21.85
N HIS A 117 2.71 -1.36 20.82
CA HIS A 117 3.81 -2.32 20.78
C HIS A 117 5.16 -1.59 20.89
N PRO A 118 6.12 -2.02 21.74
CA PRO A 118 7.39 -1.29 21.95
C PRO A 118 8.22 -1.07 20.68
N ARG A 119 8.13 -2.00 19.72
CA ARG A 119 8.77 -1.88 18.40
C ARG A 119 7.96 -1.13 17.35
N SER A 120 6.70 -0.74 17.63
CA SER A 120 5.91 0.02 16.67
C SER A 120 6.53 1.40 16.45
N LEU A 121 6.33 1.95 15.25
CA LEU A 121 6.92 3.23 14.88
C LEU A 121 6.57 4.34 15.88
N GLN A 122 5.31 4.45 16.30
CA GLN A 122 4.87 5.51 17.21
C GLN A 122 5.49 5.41 18.60
N SER A 123 5.89 4.20 19.03
CA SER A 123 6.58 4.00 20.31
C SER A 123 8.06 4.34 20.21
N ARG A 124 8.68 4.08 19.06
CA ARG A 124 10.11 4.33 18.82
C ARG A 124 10.41 5.78 18.43
N PHE A 125 9.49 6.41 17.70
CA PHE A 125 9.63 7.74 17.11
C PHE A 125 8.35 8.56 17.35
N PRO A 126 8.05 8.92 18.61
CA PRO A 126 6.86 9.72 18.93
C PRO A 126 6.89 11.12 18.28
N ASP A 127 8.09 11.62 17.96
CA ASP A 127 8.32 12.86 17.22
C ASP A 127 7.92 12.79 15.74
N TYR A 128 7.60 11.60 15.20
CA TYR A 128 7.16 11.43 13.81
C TYR A 128 5.66 11.68 13.64
N LEU A 129 4.91 11.81 14.74
CA LEU A 129 3.46 11.93 14.71
C LEU A 129 3.03 13.26 14.09
N SER A 130 1.96 13.20 13.30
CA SER A 130 1.24 14.37 12.83
C SER A 130 0.40 14.91 13.97
N LEU A 131 0.48 16.23 14.18
CA LEU A 131 -0.34 16.93 15.16
C LEU A 131 -1.42 17.78 14.48
N SER A 132 -2.49 18.05 15.21
CA SER A 132 -3.46 19.10 14.88
C SER A 132 -2.89 20.50 15.18
N ASP A 133 -3.55 21.55 14.70
CA ASP A 133 -3.24 22.95 15.06
C ASP A 133 -3.39 23.25 16.56
N MET A 134 -4.02 22.34 17.30
CA MET A 134 -4.18 22.38 18.76
C MET A 134 -3.28 21.38 19.50
N GLY A 135 -2.43 20.62 18.80
CA GLY A 135 -1.48 19.69 19.40
C GLY A 135 -2.02 18.28 19.66
N GLU A 136 -3.16 17.91 19.10
CA GLU A 136 -3.72 16.55 19.24
C GLU A 136 -3.05 15.58 18.25
N ASP A 137 -2.94 14.30 18.63
CA ASP A 137 -2.29 13.24 17.83
C ASP A 137 -3.27 12.19 17.28
N TYR A 138 -4.57 12.39 17.48
CA TYR A 138 -5.64 11.52 17.00
C TYR A 138 -6.75 12.29 16.29
N ASP A 139 -7.02 11.94 15.04
CA ASP A 139 -7.90 12.72 14.15
C ASP A 139 -9.36 12.25 14.11
N GLY A 140 -9.77 11.41 15.05
CA GLY A 140 -11.07 10.77 15.07
C GLY A 140 -11.08 9.39 14.39
N GLU A 141 -10.12 9.13 13.50
CA GLU A 141 -10.00 7.89 12.72
C GLU A 141 -8.75 7.10 13.12
N ALA A 142 -7.58 7.75 13.14
CA ALA A 142 -6.32 7.13 13.52
C ALA A 142 -5.29 8.15 14.01
N THR A 143 -4.33 7.68 14.81
CA THR A 143 -3.04 8.39 14.91
C THR A 143 -2.29 8.22 13.59
N LYS A 144 -1.72 9.32 13.11
CA LYS A 144 -1.01 9.40 11.83
C LYS A 144 0.39 9.93 12.03
N ILE A 145 1.32 9.47 11.21
CA ILE A 145 2.63 10.11 11.05
C ILE A 145 2.54 11.32 10.12
N ASP A 146 3.48 12.25 10.25
CA ASP A 146 3.57 13.43 9.40
C ASP A 146 4.52 13.18 8.21
N PRO A 147 4.03 13.09 6.96
CA PRO A 147 4.91 12.94 5.79
C PRO A 147 5.81 14.17 5.57
N GLY A 148 5.58 15.28 6.26
CA GLY A 148 6.46 16.44 6.31
C GLY A 148 7.59 16.34 7.35
N HIS A 149 7.62 15.31 8.18
CA HIS A 149 8.80 14.95 8.95
C HIS A 149 9.72 14.04 8.09
N PRO A 150 10.99 14.41 7.80
CA PRO A 150 11.86 13.63 6.93
C PRO A 150 12.06 12.18 7.36
N GLY A 151 12.25 11.95 8.66
CA GLY A 151 12.37 10.60 9.23
C GLY A 151 11.11 9.75 9.07
N ALA A 152 9.92 10.32 9.30
CA ALA A 152 8.66 9.63 9.10
C ALA A 152 8.44 9.26 7.63
N ALA A 153 8.69 10.21 6.72
CA ALA A 153 8.60 9.96 5.28
C ALA A 153 9.59 8.88 4.81
N ASP A 154 10.82 8.89 5.33
CA ASP A 154 11.81 7.87 4.99
C ASP A 154 11.44 6.48 5.54
N TRP A 155 10.91 6.41 6.76
CA TRP A 155 10.42 5.15 7.31
C TRP A 155 9.30 4.55 6.45
N THR A 156 8.26 5.33 6.15
CA THR A 156 7.15 4.87 5.31
C THR A 156 7.64 4.38 3.96
N PHE A 157 8.50 5.16 3.31
CA PHE A 157 9.15 4.76 2.05
C PHE A 157 9.86 3.42 2.18
N ARG A 158 10.64 3.21 3.24
CA ARG A 158 11.35 1.96 3.47
C ARG A 158 10.42 0.79 3.71
N THR A 159 9.28 0.97 4.38
CA THR A 159 8.28 -0.09 4.56
C THR A 159 7.72 -0.57 3.22
N TYR A 160 7.47 0.33 2.25
CA TYR A 160 7.08 -0.10 0.90
C TYR A 160 8.21 -0.84 0.19
N LEU A 161 9.46 -0.36 0.28
CA LEU A 161 10.59 -1.04 -0.35
C LEU A 161 10.91 -2.39 0.29
N ASP A 162 10.65 -2.54 1.58
CA ASP A 162 10.81 -3.81 2.30
C ASP A 162 9.96 -4.91 1.65
N VAL A 163 8.70 -4.59 1.35
CA VAL A 163 7.80 -5.51 0.63
C VAL A 163 8.34 -5.81 -0.77
N ILE A 164 8.62 -4.79 -1.57
CA ILE A 164 8.99 -4.95 -2.99
C ILE A 164 10.33 -5.70 -3.17
N ARG A 165 11.25 -5.60 -2.20
CA ARG A 165 12.56 -6.26 -2.26
C ARG A 165 12.55 -7.71 -1.81
N HIS A 166 11.61 -8.09 -0.96
CA HIS A 166 11.61 -9.40 -0.31
C HIS A 166 10.43 -10.29 -0.74
N TYR A 167 9.45 -9.75 -1.46
CA TYR A 167 8.27 -10.47 -1.90
C TYR A 167 8.01 -10.21 -3.40
N ASP A 168 7.68 -11.28 -4.13
CA ASP A 168 7.29 -11.22 -5.54
C ASP A 168 5.83 -10.75 -5.64
N VAL A 169 5.60 -9.46 -5.40
CA VAL A 169 4.27 -8.85 -5.47
C VAL A 169 3.99 -8.32 -6.88
N ASP A 170 2.74 -8.40 -7.31
CA ASP A 170 2.29 -7.80 -8.57
C ASP A 170 2.07 -6.28 -8.44
N GLY A 171 1.81 -5.81 -7.23
CA GLY A 171 1.58 -4.39 -6.97
C GLY A 171 1.73 -3.95 -5.52
N ILE A 172 1.89 -2.64 -5.35
CA ILE A 172 1.73 -1.93 -4.09
C ILE A 172 0.55 -0.95 -4.20
N HIS A 173 -0.17 -0.78 -3.09
CA HIS A 173 -1.37 0.03 -3.00
C HIS A 173 -1.30 0.96 -1.80
N PHE A 174 -1.24 2.26 -2.06
CA PHE A 174 -1.26 3.28 -1.02
C PHE A 174 -2.66 3.48 -0.48
N ASP A 175 -2.83 3.36 0.82
CA ASP A 175 -3.99 3.90 1.52
C ASP A 175 -3.55 4.89 2.59
N PHE A 176 -4.44 5.77 3.05
CA PHE A 176 -4.11 6.81 4.01
C PHE A 176 -2.86 7.63 3.66
N VAL A 177 -2.58 7.82 2.36
CA VAL A 177 -1.49 8.67 1.86
C VAL A 177 -1.90 10.14 1.91
N ARG A 178 -2.29 10.58 3.11
CA ARG A 178 -2.88 11.89 3.38
C ARG A 178 -2.68 12.30 4.84
N TYR A 179 -2.88 13.59 5.11
CA TYR A 179 -3.05 14.13 6.46
C TYR A 179 -4.45 13.83 7.01
N GLY A 180 -4.65 14.01 8.32
CA GLY A 180 -5.94 13.83 9.01
C GLY A 180 -7.01 14.88 8.69
N GLY A 181 -6.70 15.88 7.86
CA GLY A 181 -7.63 16.94 7.46
C GLY A 181 -6.96 18.30 7.37
N GLU A 182 -7.76 19.36 7.20
CA GLU A 182 -7.21 20.70 6.99
C GLU A 182 -6.44 21.25 8.21
N ARG A 183 -6.80 20.83 9.42
CA ARG A 183 -6.17 21.22 10.69
C ARG A 183 -5.00 20.33 11.12
N TRP A 184 -4.60 19.36 10.31
CA TRP A 184 -3.51 18.41 10.61
C TRP A 184 -2.22 18.75 9.87
N GLY A 185 -1.10 18.15 10.29
CA GLY A 185 0.21 18.32 9.68
C GLY A 185 1.08 19.38 10.37
N TYR A 186 0.82 19.59 11.66
CA TYR A 186 1.52 20.54 12.52
C TYR A 186 2.67 19.88 13.30
N ASN A 187 3.25 18.81 12.77
CA ASN A 187 4.48 18.28 13.34
C ASN A 187 5.56 19.38 13.45
N PRO A 188 6.22 19.56 14.60
CA PRO A 188 7.15 20.68 14.82
C PRO A 188 8.27 20.76 13.76
N VAL A 189 8.83 19.62 13.36
CA VAL A 189 9.90 19.56 12.34
C VAL A 189 9.35 19.95 10.96
N SER A 190 8.14 19.50 10.60
CA SER A 190 7.49 19.88 9.34
C SER A 190 7.20 21.38 9.28
N VAL A 191 6.69 21.96 10.37
CA VAL A 191 6.39 23.39 10.48
C VAL A 191 7.67 24.22 10.42
N GLN A 192 8.73 23.81 11.11
CA GLN A 192 10.03 24.47 11.04
C GLN A 192 10.57 24.49 9.61
N ARG A 193 10.57 23.34 8.90
CA ARG A 193 11.03 23.26 7.50
C ARG A 193 10.20 24.14 6.57
N TYR A 194 8.88 24.20 6.77
CA TYR A 194 8.00 25.11 6.04
C TYR A 194 8.41 26.57 6.25
N ASN A 195 8.61 26.97 7.50
CA ASN A 195 9.00 28.30 7.93
C ASN A 195 10.38 28.73 7.38
N GLU A 196 11.37 27.85 7.46
CA GLU A 196 12.70 28.04 6.87
C GLU A 196 12.63 28.26 5.36
N ARG A 197 11.85 27.44 4.63
CA ARG A 197 11.64 27.59 3.18
C ARG A 197 10.99 28.93 2.80
N ARG A 198 10.37 29.61 3.76
CA ARG A 198 9.68 30.89 3.60
C ARG A 198 10.54 32.08 4.03
N GLY A 199 11.75 31.84 4.54
CA GLY A 199 12.61 32.87 5.12
C GLY A 199 12.05 33.45 6.42
N ARG A 200 11.19 32.70 7.13
CA ARG A 200 10.58 33.09 8.41
C ARG A 200 10.69 31.91 9.37
N PRO A 201 11.84 31.70 10.04
CA PRO A 201 12.09 30.49 10.83
C PRO A 201 11.10 30.32 12.00
N GLU A 202 10.53 31.42 12.49
CA GLU A 202 9.51 31.43 13.53
C GLU A 202 8.10 31.58 12.94
N GLY A 203 7.13 30.95 13.60
CA GLY A 203 5.71 31.15 13.33
C GLY A 203 4.91 29.86 13.29
N PHE A 204 3.59 30.03 13.38
CA PHE A 204 2.63 28.93 13.30
C PHE A 204 1.70 29.19 12.11
N PRO A 205 1.71 28.35 11.06
CA PRO A 205 0.92 28.62 9.86
C PRO A 205 -0.57 28.49 10.15
N PHE A 206 -1.37 29.47 9.72
CA PHE A 206 -2.83 29.34 9.77
C PHE A 206 -3.30 28.18 8.86
N PHE A 207 -4.19 27.31 9.35
CA PHE A 207 -4.58 26.08 8.64
C PHE A 207 -5.26 26.31 7.28
N LYS A 208 -5.91 27.47 7.11
CA LYS A 208 -6.50 27.89 5.81
C LYS A 208 -5.49 28.55 4.86
N SER A 209 -4.24 28.73 5.25
CA SER A 209 -3.20 29.27 4.37
C SER A 209 -2.97 28.35 3.17
N GLU A 210 -3.26 28.84 1.95
CA GLU A 210 -3.03 28.09 0.72
C GLU A 210 -1.57 27.67 0.54
N ARG A 211 -0.63 28.50 1.03
CA ARG A 211 0.80 28.19 1.02
C ARG A 211 1.13 27.00 1.93
N PHE A 212 0.49 26.89 3.09
CA PHE A 212 0.70 25.75 4.00
C PHE A 212 -0.05 24.50 3.52
N LYS A 213 -1.24 24.64 2.96
CA LYS A 213 -1.93 23.53 2.27
C LYS A 213 -1.07 22.99 1.12
N GLN A 214 -0.48 23.85 0.30
CA GLN A 214 0.43 23.44 -0.76
C GLN A 214 1.68 22.75 -0.21
N TRP A 215 2.29 23.26 0.86
CA TRP A 215 3.42 22.58 1.52
C TRP A 215 3.07 21.14 1.89
N ARG A 216 1.93 20.91 2.54
CA ARG A 216 1.45 19.58 2.90
C ARG A 216 1.23 18.68 1.67
N ARG A 217 0.62 19.21 0.61
CA ARG A 217 0.48 18.48 -0.68
C ARG A 217 1.84 18.10 -1.26
N ASP A 218 2.84 18.98 -1.19
CA ASP A 218 4.20 18.71 -1.67
C ASP A 218 4.84 17.56 -0.88
N GLN A 219 4.65 17.48 0.44
CA GLN A 219 5.23 16.40 1.26
C GLN A 219 4.65 15.03 0.88
N VAL A 220 3.32 14.94 0.72
CA VAL A 220 2.65 13.73 0.24
C VAL A 220 3.12 13.37 -1.18
N THR A 221 3.17 14.35 -2.08
CA THR A 221 3.64 14.16 -3.47
C THR A 221 5.07 13.65 -3.50
N ALA A 222 5.96 14.20 -2.66
CA ALA A 222 7.35 13.79 -2.59
C ALA A 222 7.49 12.34 -2.09
N LEU A 223 6.71 11.94 -1.07
CA LEU A 223 6.69 10.57 -0.58
C LEU A 223 6.23 9.60 -1.67
N VAL A 224 5.08 9.85 -2.30
CA VAL A 224 4.55 9.00 -3.38
C VAL A 224 5.52 8.90 -4.54
N ARG A 225 6.07 10.04 -4.98
CA ARG A 225 7.05 10.09 -6.09
C ARG A 225 8.31 9.29 -5.75
N LYS A 226 8.87 9.46 -4.55
CA LYS A 226 10.05 8.71 -4.11
C LYS A 226 9.76 7.20 -4.12
N THR A 227 8.65 6.78 -3.53
CA THR A 227 8.29 5.35 -3.51
C THR A 227 8.05 4.80 -4.91
N TYR A 228 7.33 5.52 -5.78
CA TYR A 228 7.09 5.10 -7.17
C TYR A 228 8.40 4.91 -7.95
N LEU A 229 9.30 5.90 -7.91
CA LEU A 229 10.56 5.83 -8.66
C LEU A 229 11.41 4.64 -8.21
N TYR A 230 11.52 4.43 -6.89
CA TYR A 230 12.31 3.31 -6.38
C TYR A 230 11.63 1.95 -6.60
N ALA A 231 10.30 1.86 -6.50
CA ALA A 231 9.56 0.66 -6.87
C ALA A 231 9.90 0.25 -8.30
N TRP A 232 9.88 1.21 -9.23
CA TRP A 232 10.27 1.00 -10.62
C TRP A 232 11.73 0.55 -10.79
N THR A 233 12.66 1.10 -9.99
CA THR A 233 14.07 0.65 -10.04
C THR A 233 14.29 -0.78 -9.53
N VAL A 234 13.47 -1.24 -8.56
CA VAL A 234 13.60 -2.58 -7.99
C VAL A 234 12.88 -3.61 -8.86
N ASN A 235 11.65 -3.32 -9.26
CA ASN A 235 10.86 -4.17 -10.12
C ASN A 235 9.94 -3.32 -11.01
N PRO A 236 10.30 -3.09 -12.29
CA PRO A 236 9.53 -2.23 -13.19
C PRO A 236 8.17 -2.82 -13.59
N LYS A 237 7.87 -4.08 -13.23
CA LYS A 237 6.56 -4.72 -13.46
C LYS A 237 5.57 -4.48 -12.31
N VAL A 238 6.05 -4.04 -11.14
CA VAL A 238 5.17 -3.78 -9.99
C VAL A 238 4.25 -2.61 -10.31
N LEU A 239 2.95 -2.87 -10.21
CA LEU A 239 1.93 -1.84 -10.33
C LEU A 239 1.89 -0.98 -9.07
N VAL A 240 1.76 0.33 -9.25
CA VAL A 240 1.65 1.28 -8.15
C VAL A 240 0.27 1.93 -8.22
N SER A 241 -0.52 1.75 -7.18
CA SER A 241 -1.91 2.23 -7.11
C SER A 241 -2.20 2.89 -5.77
N ALA A 242 -3.33 3.60 -5.65
CA ALA A 242 -3.71 4.25 -4.40
C ALA A 242 -5.24 4.28 -4.20
N ALA A 243 -5.68 4.16 -2.95
CA ALA A 243 -7.03 4.49 -2.51
C ALA A 243 -7.12 6.02 -2.31
N THR A 244 -7.84 6.69 -3.21
CA THR A 244 -8.05 8.14 -3.16
C THR A 244 -9.51 8.47 -2.86
N ILE A 245 -9.74 9.43 -1.96
CA ILE A 245 -11.08 9.99 -1.76
C ILE A 245 -11.32 11.06 -2.82
N THR A 246 -12.33 10.87 -3.65
CA THR A 246 -12.91 11.95 -4.44
C THR A 246 -13.88 12.72 -3.56
N TRP A 247 -13.45 13.85 -2.99
CA TRP A 247 -14.40 14.80 -2.41
C TRP A 247 -15.13 15.51 -3.57
N GLY A 248 -16.25 14.94 -4.00
CA GLY A 248 -17.03 15.42 -5.14
C GLY A 248 -17.94 14.32 -5.69
N ASN A 249 -18.82 14.69 -6.63
CA ASN A 249 -19.58 13.70 -7.39
C ASN A 249 -18.62 12.87 -8.25
N GLY A 250 -18.93 11.58 -8.44
CA GLY A 250 -18.23 10.75 -9.42
C GLY A 250 -18.36 11.32 -10.84
N PRO A 251 -17.55 10.85 -11.80
CA PRO A 251 -17.71 11.26 -13.19
C PRO A 251 -19.15 11.00 -13.65
N GLU A 252 -19.82 12.05 -14.14
CA GLU A 252 -21.12 11.93 -14.80
C GLU A 252 -20.90 11.24 -16.16
N THR A 253 -21.53 10.08 -16.35
CA THR A 253 -21.53 9.34 -17.62
C THR A 253 -22.55 9.89 -18.58
#